data_AF-A0A449ADX8-F1
#
_entry.id   AF-A0A449ADX8-F1
#
_cell.length_a   1.000
_cell.length_b   1.000
_cell.length_c   1.000
_cell.angle_alpha   90.00
_cell.angle_beta   90.00
_cell.angle_gamma   90.00
#
_symmetry.space_group_name_H-M   'P 1'
#
loop_
_entity.id
_entity.type
_entity.pdbx_description
1 polymer ?
#
loop_
_entity_poly.entity_id
_entity_poly.type
_entity_poly.pdbx_seq_one_letter_code
_entity_poly.pdbx_strand_id
1 'polypeptide(L)'
;MEIYIRNTNYNFKKTTILHGFLKVLCLILLVLIILILNKTYIPFNIHLSINKLNQHIIFWGLLIPLYIAVLTIRIYYFWIEWQMWHQIKDKIKYEQNGIFNFTLLKLSLFVPLLDIYRFFFLFSLFKEGEFYICNWKEGSKRNNLKFSVYDIALGAILMSLFFIVTALKNFTPLKVISLSTEYIFYIIFTIFFGKYKGAFFSFLADFFSLLLSGQIALYHEAYAIVPIVVSFSIGFILDMFKKNKKHVFIFMEIFMLLSFGLLVYTFLVNVNDPKGLRISSTFGISRLSVGVFATLLTLTLGMFGLFNLSVYLYFKSKTPGKQQSYLYLSLTIFLVIFTIVLARWIWGPIAFIQYANRYLGRSYNLQDRYVIVMTPIVLRSVIALPIYILVLNIIIPVLFKLKKTIVRSDYKITY
;
A
#
# COMPACT_ATOMS: atom_id res chain seq x y z
N MET A 1 -28.35 2.15 -19.09
CA MET A 1 -27.42 2.73 -18.08
C MET A 1 -28.13 3.58 -17.01
N GLU A 2 -29.43 3.90 -17.16
CA GLU A 2 -30.25 4.56 -16.13
C GLU A 2 -30.58 3.69 -14.90
N ILE A 3 -30.48 2.36 -15.04
CA ILE A 3 -30.87 1.39 -14.00
C ILE A 3 -29.94 1.42 -12.77
N TYR A 4 -28.70 1.92 -12.90
CA TYR A 4 -27.76 1.97 -11.77
C TYR A 4 -27.90 3.23 -10.88
N ILE A 5 -28.67 4.24 -11.30
CA ILE A 5 -28.70 5.56 -10.66
C ILE A 5 -29.92 5.75 -9.74
N ARG A 6 -31.00 4.97 -9.92
CA ARG A 6 -32.22 5.10 -9.10
C ARG A 6 -32.17 4.46 -7.71
N ASN A 7 -31.08 3.77 -7.37
CA ASN A 7 -30.96 3.17 -6.04
C ASN A 7 -30.48 4.22 -5.02
N THR A 8 -31.42 4.74 -4.23
CA THR A 8 -31.27 5.83 -3.25
C THR A 8 -30.28 5.59 -2.11
N ASN A 9 -29.65 4.40 -2.06
CA ASN A 9 -28.54 4.06 -1.16
C ASN A 9 -27.14 4.20 -1.80
N TYR A 10 -27.04 4.92 -2.93
CA TYR A 10 -25.74 5.23 -3.51
C TYR A 10 -24.92 6.11 -2.55
N ASN A 11 -23.86 5.56 -1.98
CA ASN A 11 -22.95 6.30 -1.12
C ASN A 11 -22.04 7.17 -2.01
N PHE A 12 -22.60 8.29 -2.48
CA PHE A 12 -21.97 9.28 -3.37
C PHE A 12 -20.49 9.48 -3.03
N LYS A 13 -20.20 9.83 -1.78
CA LYS A 13 -18.86 10.11 -1.28
C LYS A 13 -17.88 8.97 -1.53
N LYS A 14 -18.29 7.75 -1.21
CA LYS A 14 -17.45 6.55 -1.34
C LYS A 14 -17.14 6.25 -2.80
N THR A 15 -18.13 6.41 -3.67
CA THR A 15 -17.95 6.28 -5.11
C THR A 15 -17.00 7.34 -5.64
N THR A 16 -17.19 8.60 -5.28
CA THR A 16 -16.33 9.71 -5.73
C THR A 16 -14.88 9.50 -5.29
N ILE A 17 -14.66 9.00 -4.06
CA ILE A 17 -13.31 8.64 -3.59
C ILE A 17 -12.70 7.52 -4.44
N LEU A 18 -13.46 6.48 -4.78
CA LEU A 18 -12.99 5.38 -5.62
C LEU A 18 -12.63 5.86 -7.03
N HIS A 19 -13.47 6.71 -7.63
CA HIS A 19 -13.23 7.30 -8.95
C HIS A 19 -12.01 8.22 -8.93
N GLY A 20 -11.89 9.06 -7.89
CA GLY A 20 -10.71 9.89 -7.68
C GLY A 20 -9.43 9.06 -7.55
N PHE A 21 -9.46 7.96 -6.80
CA PHE A 21 -8.32 7.03 -6.71
C PHE A 21 -7.96 6.42 -8.06
N LEU A 22 -8.95 5.93 -8.82
CA LEU A 22 -8.73 5.37 -10.15
C LEU A 22 -8.16 6.41 -11.14
N LYS A 23 -8.63 7.66 -11.08
CA LYS A 23 -8.07 8.77 -11.87
C LYS A 23 -6.61 9.04 -11.54
N VAL A 24 -6.26 9.09 -10.25
CA VAL A 24 -4.86 9.27 -9.82
C VAL A 24 -4.01 8.10 -10.28
N LEU A 25 -4.52 6.87 -10.20
CA LEU A 25 -3.82 5.68 -10.70
C LEU A 25 -3.62 5.74 -12.22
N CYS A 26 -4.64 6.12 -12.99
CA CYS A 26 -4.52 6.36 -14.43
C CYS A 26 -3.52 7.48 -14.75
N LEU A 27 -3.48 8.56 -13.96
CA LEU A 27 -2.49 9.63 -14.11
C LEU A 27 -1.09 9.11 -13.88
N ILE A 28 -0.86 8.34 -12.81
CA ILE A 28 0.43 7.72 -12.52
C ILE A 28 0.84 6.80 -13.69
N LEU A 29 -0.08 5.97 -14.19
CA LEU A 29 0.18 5.12 -15.35
C LEU A 29 0.50 5.95 -16.60
N LEU A 30 -0.20 7.05 -16.83
CA LEU A 30 0.04 7.93 -17.98
C LEU A 30 1.40 8.64 -17.89
N VAL A 31 1.77 9.14 -16.70
CA VAL A 31 3.11 9.71 -16.45
C VAL A 31 4.17 8.63 -16.66
N LEU A 32 3.94 7.42 -16.17
CA LEU A 32 4.86 6.30 -16.33
C LEU A 32 5.02 5.92 -17.81
N ILE A 33 3.92 5.87 -18.58
CA ILE A 33 3.94 5.66 -20.03
C ILE A 33 4.73 6.79 -20.72
N ILE A 34 4.50 8.06 -20.38
CA ILE A 34 5.25 9.19 -20.96
C ILE A 34 6.74 9.09 -20.64
N LEU A 35 7.11 8.73 -19.40
CA LEU A 35 8.50 8.54 -19.00
C LEU A 35 9.16 7.37 -19.74
N ILE A 36 8.41 6.28 -19.97
CA ILE A 36 8.84 5.16 -20.82
C ILE A 36 9.06 5.65 -22.26
N LEU A 37 8.10 6.40 -22.83
CA LEU A 37 8.14 6.92 -24.20
C LEU A 37 9.32 7.88 -24.42
N ASN A 38 9.59 8.75 -23.44
CA ASN A 38 10.70 9.69 -23.47
C ASN A 38 12.06 9.05 -23.19
N LYS A 39 12.16 7.71 -23.10
CA LYS A 39 13.36 6.95 -22.73
C LYS A 39 14.01 7.36 -21.41
N THR A 40 13.36 8.21 -20.62
CA THR A 40 13.84 8.65 -19.31
C THR A 40 13.62 7.58 -18.24
N TYR A 41 12.69 6.67 -18.48
CA TYR A 41 12.39 5.56 -17.57
C TYR A 41 11.99 4.31 -18.34
N ILE A 42 12.95 3.64 -19.00
CA ILE A 42 12.77 2.24 -19.37
C ILE A 42 13.18 1.44 -18.13
N PRO A 43 12.33 0.60 -17.51
CA PRO A 43 12.74 -0.22 -16.38
C PRO A 43 13.34 -1.58 -16.81
N PHE A 44 13.11 -2.00 -18.05
CA PHE A 44 13.57 -3.29 -18.57
C PHE A 44 14.10 -3.14 -20.00
N ASN A 45 15.41 -3.22 -20.19
CA ASN A 45 15.99 -3.49 -21.50
C ASN A 45 15.73 -4.97 -21.81
N ILE A 46 14.56 -5.26 -22.36
CA ILE A 46 14.28 -6.60 -22.87
C ILE A 46 15.16 -6.74 -24.13
N HIS A 47 16.31 -7.41 -23.99
CA HIS A 47 17.13 -7.84 -25.12
C HIS A 47 16.38 -8.93 -25.90
N LEU A 48 15.32 -8.54 -26.60
CA LEU A 48 14.71 -9.36 -27.64
C LEU A 48 15.71 -9.38 -28.80
N SER A 49 16.13 -10.55 -29.26
CA SER A 49 17.02 -10.74 -30.42
C SER A 49 16.37 -10.35 -31.76
N ILE A 50 15.35 -9.50 -31.72
CA ILE A 50 14.57 -9.03 -32.85
C ILE A 50 15.22 -7.75 -33.38
N ASN A 51 15.26 -7.62 -34.71
CA ASN A 51 15.78 -6.45 -35.42
C ASN A 51 15.30 -5.13 -34.79
N LYS A 52 16.20 -4.15 -34.56
CA LYS A 52 15.91 -2.91 -33.81
C LYS A 52 14.67 -2.16 -34.31
N LEU A 53 14.37 -2.25 -35.61
CA LEU A 53 13.18 -1.65 -36.23
C LEU A 53 11.87 -2.27 -35.70
N ASN A 54 11.82 -3.60 -35.61
CA ASN A 54 10.64 -4.33 -35.13
C ASN A 54 10.42 -4.11 -33.62
N GLN A 55 11.48 -3.95 -32.84
CA GLN A 55 11.35 -3.57 -31.42
C GLN A 55 10.67 -2.21 -31.25
N HIS A 56 11.04 -1.21 -32.07
CA HIS A 56 10.39 0.10 -32.03
C HIS A 56 8.92 0.02 -32.47
N ILE A 57 8.61 -0.71 -33.53
CA ILE A 57 7.22 -0.86 -34.01
C ILE A 57 6.35 -1.56 -32.96
N ILE A 58 6.83 -2.64 -32.34
CA ILE A 58 6.10 -3.36 -31.30
C ILE A 58 5.92 -2.49 -30.05
N PHE A 59 6.98 -1.78 -29.64
CA PHE A 59 6.96 -0.92 -28.47
C PHE A 59 6.00 0.26 -28.62
N TRP A 60 6.09 1.01 -29.73
CA TRP A 60 5.17 2.12 -30.03
C TRP A 60 3.76 1.63 -30.34
N GLY A 61 3.64 0.50 -31.04
CA GLY A 61 2.37 -0.15 -31.36
C GLY A 61 1.60 -0.64 -30.13
N LEU A 62 2.27 -0.95 -29.01
CA LEU A 62 1.61 -1.31 -27.74
C LEU A 62 1.39 -0.10 -26.82
N LEU A 63 2.35 0.83 -26.76
CA LEU A 63 2.27 1.97 -25.84
C LEU A 63 1.26 3.03 -26.28
N ILE A 64 1.09 3.28 -27.60
CA ILE A 64 0.11 4.26 -28.09
C ILE A 64 -1.33 3.80 -27.77
N PRO A 65 -1.75 2.55 -28.07
CA PRO A 65 -3.07 2.07 -27.65
C PRO A 65 -3.27 2.07 -26.14
N LEU A 66 -2.23 1.71 -25.36
CA LEU A 66 -2.30 1.76 -23.90
C LEU A 66 -2.48 3.19 -23.39
N TYR A 67 -1.74 4.16 -23.96
CA TYR A 67 -1.90 5.57 -23.66
C TYR A 67 -3.32 6.06 -23.95
N ILE A 68 -3.84 5.74 -25.15
CA ILE A 68 -5.21 6.08 -25.55
C ILE A 68 -6.22 5.42 -24.61
N ALA A 69 -6.03 4.15 -24.25
CA ALA A 69 -6.90 3.44 -23.31
C ALA A 69 -6.90 4.08 -21.91
N VAL A 70 -5.74 4.45 -21.38
CA VAL A 70 -5.64 5.14 -20.08
C VAL A 70 -6.32 6.52 -20.15
N LEU A 71 -6.16 7.24 -21.26
CA LEU A 71 -6.76 8.56 -21.46
C LEU A 71 -8.29 8.45 -21.60
N THR A 72 -8.81 7.48 -22.36
CA THR A 72 -10.25 7.25 -22.50
C THR A 72 -10.88 6.82 -21.17
N ILE A 73 -10.23 5.92 -20.42
CA ILE A 73 -10.67 5.54 -19.06
C ILE A 73 -10.72 6.77 -18.15
N ARG A 74 -9.73 7.67 -18.23
CA ARG A 74 -9.71 8.91 -17.44
C ARG A 74 -10.85 9.85 -17.82
N ILE A 75 -11.11 10.04 -19.12
CA ILE A 75 -12.25 10.84 -19.62
C ILE A 75 -13.58 10.23 -19.17
N TYR A 76 -13.70 8.90 -19.23
CA TYR A 76 -14.88 8.18 -18.79
C TYR A 76 -15.17 8.40 -17.30
N TYR A 77 -14.16 8.22 -16.43
CA TYR A 77 -14.32 8.50 -15.00
C TYR A 77 -14.51 10.00 -14.71
N PHE A 78 -13.98 10.88 -15.55
CA PHE A 78 -14.28 12.31 -15.48
C PHE A 78 -15.76 12.58 -15.72
N TRP A 79 -16.32 12.02 -16.79
CA TRP A 79 -17.71 12.23 -17.17
C TRP A 79 -18.69 11.69 -16.11
N ILE A 80 -18.44 10.48 -15.59
CA ILE A 80 -19.25 9.91 -14.50
C ILE A 80 -19.23 10.81 -13.27
N GLU A 81 -18.04 11.23 -12.84
CA GLU A 81 -17.92 12.05 -11.64
C GLU A 81 -18.60 13.42 -11.82
N TRP A 82 -18.47 14.02 -13.01
CA TRP A 82 -19.15 15.26 -13.36
C TRP A 82 -20.67 15.12 -13.26
N GLN A 83 -21.25 14.05 -13.82
CA GLN A 83 -22.68 13.78 -13.72
C GLN A 83 -23.12 13.63 -12.26
N MET A 84 -22.35 12.88 -11.46
CA MET A 84 -22.66 12.72 -10.04
C MET A 84 -22.64 14.05 -9.29
N TRP A 85 -21.63 14.90 -9.52
CA TRP A 85 -21.55 16.23 -8.91
C TRP A 85 -22.70 17.13 -9.33
N HIS A 86 -23.09 17.07 -10.61
CA HIS A 86 -24.22 17.85 -11.11
C HIS A 86 -25.54 17.43 -10.46
N GLN A 87 -25.76 16.13 -10.23
CA GLN A 87 -26.98 15.61 -9.59
C GLN A 87 -27.13 16.05 -8.13
N ILE A 88 -26.02 16.28 -7.43
CA ILE A 88 -26.05 16.68 -6.02
C ILE A 88 -25.85 18.18 -5.80
N LYS A 89 -25.46 18.94 -6.84
CA LYS A 89 -25.09 20.35 -6.73
C LYS A 89 -26.13 21.17 -5.97
N ASP A 90 -27.40 21.03 -6.34
CA ASP A 90 -28.50 21.80 -5.77
C ASP A 90 -28.88 21.31 -4.36
N LYS A 91 -28.36 20.14 -3.96
CA LYS A 91 -28.51 19.57 -2.62
C LYS A 91 -27.35 19.96 -1.69
N ILE A 92 -26.31 20.64 -2.18
CA ILE A 92 -25.17 21.06 -1.35
C ILE A 92 -25.48 22.41 -0.70
N LYS A 93 -25.51 22.44 0.63
CA LYS A 93 -25.58 23.67 1.43
C LYS A 93 -24.20 24.00 2.00
N TYR A 94 -23.75 25.22 1.83
CA TYR A 94 -22.45 25.68 2.31
C TYR A 94 -22.61 26.37 3.66
N GLU A 95 -21.92 25.87 4.70
CA GLU A 95 -21.94 26.48 6.02
C GLU A 95 -20.55 27.01 6.40
N GLN A 96 -20.51 28.30 6.74
CA GLN A 96 -19.40 28.99 7.42
C GLN A 96 -18.00 28.94 6.76
N ASN A 97 -17.84 28.54 5.48
CA ASN A 97 -16.52 28.53 4.84
C ASN A 97 -16.54 28.99 3.38
N GLY A 98 -15.93 30.15 3.09
CA GLY A 98 -15.69 30.64 1.72
C GLY A 98 -14.59 29.88 0.96
N ILE A 99 -13.83 29.01 1.62
CA ILE A 99 -12.73 28.23 1.03
C ILE A 99 -13.27 27.18 0.04
N PHE A 100 -14.45 26.64 0.31
CA PHE A 100 -15.03 25.58 -0.51
C PHE A 100 -16.08 26.13 -1.47
N ASN A 101 -15.74 26.20 -2.75
CA ASN A 101 -16.64 26.60 -3.84
C ASN A 101 -16.75 25.48 -4.90
N PHE A 102 -17.94 25.35 -5.47
CA PHE A 102 -18.21 24.44 -6.59
C PHE A 102 -17.42 24.79 -7.85
N THR A 103 -17.06 26.06 -8.07
CA THR A 103 -16.19 26.45 -9.20
C THR A 103 -14.80 25.85 -9.07
N LEU A 104 -14.18 25.92 -7.89
CA LEU A 104 -12.89 25.27 -7.61
C LEU A 104 -13.02 23.74 -7.71
N LEU A 105 -14.16 23.18 -7.30
CA LEU A 105 -14.43 21.75 -7.47
C LEU A 105 -14.49 21.36 -8.96
N LYS A 106 -15.18 22.16 -9.79
CA LYS A 106 -15.21 21.96 -11.24
C LYS A 106 -13.80 22.03 -11.84
N LEU A 107 -13.00 23.01 -11.43
CA LEU A 107 -11.62 23.16 -11.90
C LEU A 107 -10.75 21.98 -11.45
N SER A 108 -10.99 21.46 -10.25
CA SER A 108 -10.30 20.27 -9.73
C SER A 108 -10.56 18.98 -10.49
N LEU A 109 -11.66 18.90 -11.25
CA LEU A 109 -11.92 17.74 -12.09
C LEU A 109 -10.98 17.70 -13.31
N PHE A 110 -10.47 18.86 -13.75
CA PHE A 110 -9.58 18.97 -14.91
C PHE A 110 -8.10 18.98 -14.52
N VAL A 111 -7.76 19.60 -13.37
CA VAL A 111 -6.37 19.81 -12.94
C VAL A 111 -6.00 18.81 -11.84
N PRO A 112 -5.10 17.84 -12.09
CA PRO A 112 -4.71 16.83 -11.11
C PRO A 112 -4.16 17.40 -9.80
N LEU A 113 -3.42 18.53 -9.86
CA LEU A 113 -2.89 19.20 -8.68
C LEU A 113 -3.99 19.64 -7.70
N LEU A 114 -5.20 19.88 -8.21
CA LEU A 114 -6.36 20.26 -7.41
C LEU A 114 -7.18 19.05 -6.94
N ASP A 115 -6.78 17.82 -7.25
CA ASP A 115 -7.42 16.62 -6.69
C ASP A 115 -7.35 16.63 -5.16
N ILE A 116 -6.29 17.22 -4.58
CA ILE A 116 -6.15 17.44 -3.13
C ILE A 116 -7.33 18.29 -2.60
N TYR A 117 -7.68 19.37 -3.29
CA TYR A 117 -8.83 20.19 -2.95
C TYR A 117 -10.13 19.38 -3.01
N ARG A 118 -10.31 18.55 -4.05
CA ARG A 118 -11.48 17.66 -4.16
C ARG A 118 -11.56 16.69 -2.98
N PHE A 119 -10.44 16.10 -2.58
CA PHE A 119 -10.40 15.22 -1.41
C PHE A 119 -10.84 15.98 -0.15
N PHE A 120 -10.30 17.17 0.10
CA PHE A 120 -10.72 17.99 1.23
C PHE A 120 -12.21 18.38 1.17
N PHE A 121 -12.71 18.73 0.00
CA PHE A 121 -14.12 19.01 -0.23
C PHE A 121 -15.01 17.79 0.06
N LEU A 122 -14.62 16.59 -0.39
CA LEU A 122 -15.36 15.38 -0.06
C LEU A 122 -15.38 15.12 1.45
N PHE A 123 -14.31 15.45 2.17
CA PHE A 123 -14.25 15.30 3.62
C PHE A 123 -15.01 16.37 4.40
N SER A 124 -15.24 17.56 3.84
CA SER A 124 -16.11 18.56 4.44
C SER A 124 -17.60 18.20 4.29
N LEU A 125 -17.96 17.38 3.30
CA LEU A 125 -19.34 16.96 3.08
C LEU A 125 -19.80 15.88 4.08
N PHE A 126 -20.99 16.10 4.63
CA PHE A 126 -21.80 15.10 5.34
C PHE A 126 -23.29 15.27 4.99
N LYS A 127 -24.06 14.19 5.15
CA LYS A 127 -25.49 14.16 4.81
C LYS A 127 -26.34 14.51 6.05
N GLU A 128 -27.31 15.38 5.88
CA GLU A 128 -28.31 15.75 6.90
C GLU A 128 -29.68 15.90 6.22
N GLY A 129 -30.56 14.93 6.47
CA GLY A 129 -31.80 14.78 5.70
C GLY A 129 -31.53 14.51 4.21
N GLU A 130 -32.11 15.34 3.35
CA GLU A 130 -31.92 15.25 1.89
C GLU A 130 -30.73 16.07 1.37
N PHE A 131 -30.14 16.91 2.22
CA PHE A 131 -29.06 17.82 1.84
C PHE A 131 -27.68 17.27 2.21
N TYR A 132 -26.68 17.71 1.47
CA TYR A 132 -25.27 17.57 1.82
C TYR A 132 -24.77 18.90 2.37
N ILE A 133 -24.38 18.93 3.63
CA ILE A 133 -23.81 20.12 4.24
C ILE A 133 -22.30 20.09 4.06
N CYS A 134 -21.75 21.18 3.51
CA CYS A 134 -20.33 21.41 3.36
C CYS A 134 -19.84 22.25 4.54
N ASN A 135 -19.22 21.60 5.52
CA ASN A 135 -18.57 22.27 6.63
C ASN A 135 -17.34 21.45 7.05
N TRP A 136 -16.14 22.03 6.91
CA TRP A 136 -14.89 21.32 7.19
C TRP A 136 -14.79 20.86 8.65
N LYS A 137 -15.24 21.68 9.59
CA LYS A 137 -15.11 21.40 11.02
C LYS A 137 -15.96 20.19 11.43
N GLU A 138 -17.21 20.14 10.97
CA GLU A 138 -18.14 19.04 11.27
C GLU A 138 -17.91 17.82 10.36
N GLY A 139 -17.65 18.04 9.08
CA GLY A 139 -17.32 16.99 8.12
C GLY A 139 -16.10 16.19 8.56
N SER A 140 -14.99 16.86 8.92
CA SER A 140 -13.78 16.15 9.40
C SER A 140 -14.03 15.32 10.67
N LYS A 141 -14.95 15.75 11.54
CA LYS A 141 -15.39 15.01 12.73
C LYS A 141 -16.21 13.78 12.35
N ARG A 142 -17.28 13.95 11.55
CA ARG A 142 -18.16 12.86 11.12
C ARG A 142 -17.46 11.83 10.22
N ASN A 143 -16.39 12.23 9.53
CA ASN A 143 -15.60 11.37 8.67
C ASN A 143 -14.37 10.75 9.33
N ASN A 144 -14.26 10.84 10.67
CA ASN A 144 -13.18 10.25 11.46
C ASN A 144 -11.76 10.69 11.05
N LEU A 145 -11.61 11.91 10.51
CA LEU A 145 -10.28 12.47 10.21
C LEU A 145 -9.65 13.11 11.44
N LYS A 146 -10.46 13.73 12.30
CA LYS A 146 -9.97 14.35 13.55
C LYS A 146 -9.52 13.29 14.54
N PHE A 147 -8.37 13.51 15.16
CA PHE A 147 -7.91 12.74 16.30
C PHE A 147 -8.78 13.05 17.52
N SER A 148 -9.34 12.02 18.14
CA SER A 148 -9.91 12.13 19.48
C SER A 148 -8.81 12.08 20.52
N VAL A 149 -9.09 12.51 21.76
CA VAL A 149 -8.15 12.37 22.89
C VAL A 149 -7.75 10.91 23.07
N TYR A 150 -8.70 9.99 22.88
CA TYR A 150 -8.44 8.56 22.91
C TYR A 150 -7.47 8.11 21.80
N ASP A 151 -7.66 8.59 20.56
CA ASP A 151 -6.75 8.24 19.47
C ASP A 151 -5.31 8.71 19.74
N ILE A 152 -5.17 9.89 20.35
CA ILE A 152 -3.86 10.46 20.72
C ILE A 152 -3.23 9.64 21.83
N ALA A 153 -3.99 9.31 22.89
CA ALA A 153 -3.49 8.52 24.01
C ALA A 153 -3.07 7.10 23.58
N LEU A 154 -3.92 6.41 22.82
CA LEU A 154 -3.59 5.08 22.29
C LEU A 154 -2.42 5.15 21.31
N GLY A 155 -2.38 6.19 20.47
CA GLY A 155 -1.29 6.44 19.54
C GLY A 155 0.04 6.59 20.28
N ALA A 156 0.06 7.38 21.36
CA ALA A 156 1.24 7.57 22.20
C ALA A 156 1.72 6.26 22.85
N ILE A 157 0.79 5.41 23.33
CA ILE A 157 1.14 4.09 23.90
C ILE A 157 1.77 3.18 22.83
N LEU A 158 1.15 3.09 21.65
CA LEU A 158 1.66 2.25 20.56
C LEU A 158 2.99 2.79 19.99
N MET A 159 3.15 4.11 19.91
CA MET A 159 4.41 4.77 19.54
C MET A 159 5.51 4.50 20.57
N SER A 160 5.18 4.53 21.87
CA SER A 160 6.13 4.20 22.93
C SER A 160 6.58 2.73 22.81
N LEU A 161 5.65 1.81 22.57
CA LEU A 161 5.98 0.41 22.32
C LEU A 161 6.87 0.24 21.08
N PHE A 162 6.57 0.98 20.01
CA PHE A 162 7.40 1.00 18.81
C PHE A 162 8.83 1.46 19.11
N PHE A 163 9.01 2.52 19.91
CA PHE A 163 10.32 3.00 20.30
C PHE A 163 11.07 2.00 21.18
N ILE A 164 10.40 1.35 22.13
CA ILE A 164 11.01 0.29 22.95
C ILE A 164 11.51 -0.85 22.06
N VAL A 165 10.67 -1.34 21.14
CA VAL A 165 11.05 -2.43 20.22
C VAL A 165 12.20 -2.00 19.30
N THR A 166 12.17 -0.77 18.79
CA THR A 166 13.23 -0.23 17.94
C THR A 166 14.54 -0.06 18.71
N ALA A 167 14.49 0.41 19.96
CA ALA A 167 15.65 0.50 20.83
C ALA A 167 16.22 -0.90 21.13
N LEU A 168 15.38 -1.87 21.52
CA LEU A 168 15.82 -3.24 21.75
C LEU A 168 16.48 -3.83 20.49
N LYS A 169 15.86 -3.69 19.33
CA LYS A 169 16.45 -4.11 18.05
C LYS A 169 17.83 -3.50 17.81
N ASN A 170 17.99 -2.20 18.07
CA ASN A 170 19.23 -1.47 17.76
C ASN A 170 20.35 -1.68 18.79
N PHE A 171 20.01 -1.94 20.06
CA PHE A 171 20.96 -2.05 21.17
C PHE A 171 21.18 -3.49 21.67
N THR A 172 20.50 -4.49 21.11
CA THR A 172 20.70 -5.92 21.47
C THR A 172 21.28 -6.72 20.30
N PRO A 173 21.71 -8.00 20.52
CA PRO A 173 22.17 -8.89 19.44
C PRO A 173 21.16 -9.11 18.31
N LEU A 174 19.88 -8.75 18.51
CA LEU A 174 18.85 -8.76 17.46
C LEU A 174 19.18 -7.86 16.26
N LYS A 175 20.10 -6.90 16.44
CA LYS A 175 20.66 -6.08 15.35
C LYS A 175 21.20 -6.92 14.19
N VAL A 176 21.77 -8.10 14.48
CA VAL A 176 22.37 -8.99 13.46
C VAL A 176 21.30 -9.55 12.52
N ILE A 177 20.11 -9.84 13.03
CA ILE A 177 19.00 -10.39 12.24
C ILE A 177 18.38 -9.30 11.34
N SER A 178 18.64 -8.01 11.64
CA SER A 178 18.17 -6.86 10.86
C SER A 178 16.67 -6.87 10.58
N LEU A 179 15.87 -7.31 11.56
CA LEU A 179 14.41 -7.31 11.47
C LEU A 179 13.91 -5.87 11.36
N SER A 180 13.21 -5.58 10.28
CA SER A 180 12.48 -4.35 10.04
C SER A 180 11.11 -4.40 10.73
N THR A 181 11.10 -4.16 12.04
CA THR A 181 9.92 -4.15 12.91
C THR A 181 8.92 -3.05 12.56
N GLU A 182 9.37 -2.01 11.85
CA GLU A 182 8.57 -0.85 11.45
C GLU A 182 7.32 -1.26 10.67
N TYR A 183 7.45 -2.23 9.76
CA TYR A 183 6.33 -2.72 8.94
C TYR A 183 5.24 -3.40 9.75
N ILE A 184 5.58 -4.08 10.85
CA ILE A 184 4.58 -4.67 11.77
C ILE A 184 3.74 -3.53 12.37
N PHE A 185 4.41 -2.47 12.82
CA PHE A 185 3.74 -1.32 13.40
C PHE A 185 2.90 -0.56 12.38
N TYR A 186 3.30 -0.48 11.10
CA TYR A 186 2.45 0.12 10.06
C TYR A 186 1.11 -0.60 9.93
N ILE A 187 1.13 -1.94 10.00
CA ILE A 187 -0.09 -2.75 10.00
C ILE A 187 -0.91 -2.49 11.28
N ILE A 188 -0.27 -2.49 12.45
CA ILE A 188 -0.93 -2.25 13.75
C ILE A 188 -1.61 -0.88 13.78
N PHE A 189 -0.88 0.20 13.46
CA PHE A 189 -1.43 1.55 13.41
C PHE A 189 -2.63 1.64 12.46
N THR A 190 -2.53 1.01 11.29
CA THR A 190 -3.62 1.02 10.31
C THR A 190 -4.85 0.24 10.78
N ILE A 191 -4.66 -0.91 11.45
CA ILE A 191 -5.78 -1.69 12.00
C ILE A 191 -6.53 -0.88 13.08
N PHE A 192 -5.80 -0.20 13.96
CA PHE A 192 -6.39 0.61 15.02
C PHE A 192 -7.06 1.88 14.49
N PHE A 193 -6.29 2.72 13.80
CA PHE A 193 -6.71 4.08 13.47
C PHE A 193 -7.31 4.24 12.07
N GLY A 194 -7.26 3.19 11.24
CA GLY A 194 -7.67 3.23 9.84
C GLY A 194 -6.63 3.88 8.94
N LYS A 195 -6.94 4.03 7.65
CA LYS A 195 -5.98 4.49 6.63
C LYS A 195 -5.34 5.86 6.90
N TYR A 196 -6.12 6.87 7.27
CA TYR A 196 -5.62 8.25 7.37
C TYR A 196 -4.75 8.45 8.61
N LYS A 197 -5.32 8.19 9.78
CA LYS A 197 -4.62 8.31 11.07
C LYS A 197 -3.51 7.26 11.20
N GLY A 198 -3.72 6.05 10.66
CA GLY A 198 -2.70 5.01 10.58
C GLY A 198 -1.51 5.45 9.75
N ALA A 199 -1.73 6.02 8.56
CA ALA A 199 -0.65 6.58 7.74
C ALA A 199 0.13 7.68 8.46
N PHE A 200 -0.56 8.55 9.19
CA PHE A 200 0.09 9.58 10.00
C PHE A 200 1.00 8.98 11.09
N PHE A 201 0.50 8.04 11.89
CA PHE A 201 1.31 7.39 12.93
C PHE A 201 2.46 6.54 12.35
N SER A 202 2.23 5.83 11.25
CA SER A 202 3.29 5.09 10.56
C SER A 202 4.40 6.02 10.05
N PHE A 203 4.03 7.18 9.51
CA PHE A 203 4.99 8.19 9.07
C PHE A 203 5.80 8.75 10.25
N LEU A 204 5.13 9.10 11.36
CA LEU A 204 5.82 9.55 12.57
C LEU A 204 6.76 8.47 13.12
N ALA A 205 6.32 7.21 13.16
CA ALA A 205 7.14 6.09 13.61
C ALA A 205 8.41 5.94 12.76
N ASP A 206 8.29 5.98 11.43
CA ASP A 206 9.44 5.93 10.51
C ASP A 206 10.42 7.09 10.77
N PHE A 207 9.88 8.33 10.83
CA PHE A 207 10.67 9.54 11.06
C PHE A 207 11.41 9.51 12.40
N PHE A 208 10.72 9.17 13.49
CA PHE A 208 11.33 9.10 14.81
C PHE A 208 12.27 7.89 14.96
N SER A 209 12.06 6.80 14.22
CA SER A 209 13.01 5.68 14.18
C SER A 209 14.38 6.11 13.64
N LEU A 210 14.38 6.90 12.56
CA LEU A 210 15.59 7.50 12.00
C LEU A 210 16.23 8.47 13.00
N LEU A 211 15.43 9.26 13.71
CA LEU A 211 15.92 10.17 14.74
C LEU A 211 16.57 9.41 15.91
N LEU A 212 15.92 8.37 16.44
CA LEU A 212 16.43 7.56 17.55
C LEU A 212 17.68 6.76 17.19
N SER A 213 17.81 6.34 15.92
CA SER A 213 19.00 5.64 15.44
C SER A 213 20.16 6.58 15.07
N GLY A 214 19.98 7.91 15.19
CA GLY A 214 20.97 8.90 14.76
C GLY A 214 21.15 8.97 13.24
N GLN A 215 20.21 8.41 12.47
CA GLN A 215 20.25 8.29 11.02
C GLN A 215 19.38 9.33 10.32
N ILE A 216 19.02 10.43 10.99
CA ILE A 216 18.19 11.48 10.40
C ILE A 216 18.84 12.12 9.15
N ALA A 217 20.17 12.13 9.08
CA ALA A 217 20.91 12.58 7.90
C ALA A 217 20.70 11.68 6.67
N LEU A 218 20.24 10.43 6.87
CA LEU A 218 19.87 9.49 5.81
C LEU A 218 18.39 9.62 5.41
N TYR A 219 17.67 10.60 5.96
CA TYR A 219 16.28 10.86 5.58
C TYR A 219 16.20 11.18 4.08
N HIS A 220 15.37 10.43 3.38
CA HIS A 220 15.15 10.60 1.96
C HIS A 220 13.67 10.40 1.65
N GLU A 221 13.12 11.30 0.85
CA GLU A 221 11.69 11.36 0.57
C GLU A 221 11.16 10.07 -0.09
N ALA A 222 12.01 9.39 -0.86
CA ALA A 222 11.63 8.10 -1.44
C ALA A 222 11.40 7.04 -0.35
N TYR A 223 12.09 7.09 0.80
CA TYR A 223 11.77 6.18 1.92
C TYR A 223 10.57 6.68 2.72
N ALA A 224 10.47 8.00 2.93
CA ALA A 224 9.43 8.62 3.75
C ALA A 224 7.99 8.39 3.24
N ILE A 225 7.81 8.18 1.92
CA ILE A 225 6.48 7.92 1.34
C ILE A 225 5.96 6.49 1.61
N VAL A 226 6.87 5.55 1.90
CA VAL A 226 6.54 4.13 2.13
C VAL A 226 5.54 3.92 3.27
N PRO A 227 5.75 4.41 4.50
CA PRO A 227 4.79 4.22 5.60
C PRO A 227 3.40 4.74 5.27
N ILE A 228 3.31 5.85 4.51
CA ILE A 228 2.05 6.46 4.10
C ILE A 228 1.33 5.53 3.13
N VAL A 229 1.97 5.20 2.01
CA VAL A 229 1.37 4.38 0.93
C VAL A 229 0.93 3.01 1.46
N VAL A 230 1.80 2.33 2.21
CA VAL A 230 1.51 1.03 2.82
C VAL A 230 0.28 1.10 3.72
N SER A 231 0.22 2.08 4.63
CA SER A 231 -0.90 2.23 5.56
C SER A 231 -2.21 2.55 4.84
N PHE A 232 -2.15 3.37 3.79
CA PHE A 232 -3.31 3.64 2.95
C PHE A 232 -3.81 2.37 2.25
N SER A 233 -2.91 1.61 1.63
CA SER A 233 -3.23 0.36 0.94
C SER A 233 -3.81 -0.68 1.89
N ILE A 234 -3.20 -0.90 3.06
CA ILE A 234 -3.73 -1.80 4.10
C ILE A 234 -5.14 -1.36 4.52
N GLY A 235 -5.33 -0.07 4.82
CA GLY A 235 -6.64 0.42 5.25
C GLY A 235 -7.72 0.29 4.16
N PHE A 236 -7.34 0.43 2.88
CA PHE A 236 -8.24 0.17 1.76
C PHE A 236 -8.63 -1.31 1.67
N ILE A 237 -7.67 -2.23 1.84
CA ILE A 237 -7.91 -3.67 1.84
C ILE A 237 -8.85 -4.05 2.99
N LEU A 238 -8.62 -3.51 4.19
CA LEU A 238 -9.51 -3.73 5.34
C LEU A 238 -10.92 -3.19 5.08
N ASP A 239 -11.05 -2.03 4.43
CA ASP A 239 -12.34 -1.46 4.03
C ASP A 239 -13.06 -2.31 2.96
N MET A 240 -12.33 -2.91 2.02
CA MET A 240 -12.90 -3.87 1.06
C MET A 240 -13.33 -5.16 1.75
N PHE A 241 -12.52 -5.63 2.70
CA PHE A 241 -12.75 -6.88 3.40
C PHE A 241 -14.04 -6.85 4.21
N LYS A 242 -14.36 -5.70 4.82
CA LYS A 242 -15.65 -5.47 5.50
C LYS A 242 -16.85 -5.55 4.57
N LYS A 243 -16.70 -5.20 3.28
CA LYS A 243 -17.82 -5.12 2.33
C LYS A 243 -18.05 -6.43 1.60
N ASN A 244 -16.98 -7.03 1.08
CA ASN A 244 -17.07 -8.22 0.27
C ASN A 244 -15.82 -9.10 0.46
N LYS A 245 -15.91 -10.02 1.43
CA LYS A 245 -14.82 -10.93 1.77
C LYS A 245 -14.38 -11.78 0.57
N LYS A 246 -15.33 -12.28 -0.24
CA LYS A 246 -15.05 -13.16 -1.39
C LYS A 246 -14.13 -12.47 -2.41
N HIS A 247 -14.45 -11.24 -2.79
CA HIS A 247 -13.63 -10.50 -3.77
C HIS A 247 -12.25 -10.16 -3.20
N VAL A 248 -12.15 -9.91 -1.90
CA VAL A 248 -10.84 -9.69 -1.28
C VAL A 248 -10.01 -10.96 -1.26
N PHE A 249 -10.59 -12.14 -0.99
CA PHE A 249 -9.83 -13.40 -1.09
C PHE A 249 -9.30 -13.65 -2.51
N ILE A 250 -10.09 -13.36 -3.55
CA ILE A 250 -9.63 -13.46 -4.95
C ILE A 250 -8.46 -12.49 -5.19
N PHE A 251 -8.57 -11.24 -4.74
CA PHE A 251 -7.49 -10.27 -4.83
C PHE A 251 -6.22 -10.73 -4.08
N MET A 252 -6.39 -11.27 -2.87
CA MET A 252 -5.29 -11.80 -2.08
C MET A 252 -4.58 -12.95 -2.79
N GLU A 253 -5.33 -13.90 -3.37
CA GLU A 253 -4.77 -15.03 -4.11
C GLU A 253 -3.97 -14.57 -5.33
N ILE A 254 -4.54 -13.67 -6.15
CA ILE A 254 -3.86 -13.11 -7.32
C ILE A 254 -2.57 -12.41 -6.91
N PHE A 255 -2.61 -11.57 -5.88
CA PHE A 255 -1.44 -10.85 -5.39
C PHE A 255 -0.37 -11.81 -4.85
N MET A 256 -0.78 -12.86 -4.13
CA MET A 256 0.11 -13.88 -3.61
C MET A 256 0.80 -14.62 -4.76
N LEU A 257 0.04 -15.12 -5.75
CA LEU A 257 0.58 -15.76 -6.95
C LEU A 257 1.61 -14.87 -7.68
N LEU A 258 1.32 -13.58 -7.84
CA LEU A 258 2.27 -12.64 -8.45
C LEU A 258 3.54 -12.45 -7.60
N SER A 259 3.39 -12.38 -6.28
CA SER A 259 4.53 -12.25 -5.36
C SER A 259 5.43 -13.50 -5.37
N PHE A 260 4.84 -14.69 -5.42
CA PHE A 260 5.59 -15.94 -5.58
C PHE A 260 6.20 -16.08 -6.97
N GLY A 261 5.47 -15.67 -8.02
CA GLY A 261 6.01 -15.63 -9.39
C GLY A 261 7.25 -14.75 -9.47
N LEU A 262 7.23 -13.58 -8.80
CA LEU A 262 8.39 -12.70 -8.70
C LEU A 262 9.56 -13.37 -7.96
N LEU A 263 9.30 -14.09 -6.87
CA LEU A 263 10.34 -14.87 -6.18
C LEU A 263 10.96 -15.95 -7.06
N VAL A 264 10.14 -16.76 -7.73
CA VAL A 264 10.61 -17.82 -8.63
C VAL A 264 11.40 -17.21 -9.79
N TYR A 265 10.93 -16.10 -10.37
CA TYR A 265 11.67 -15.37 -11.38
C TYR A 265 13.05 -14.92 -10.86
N THR A 266 13.10 -14.30 -9.67
CA THR A 266 14.38 -13.92 -9.06
C THR A 266 15.28 -15.11 -8.78
N PHE A 267 14.74 -16.29 -8.51
CA PHE A 267 15.52 -17.51 -8.38
C PHE A 267 16.11 -17.94 -9.73
N LEU A 268 15.27 -18.08 -10.77
CA LEU A 268 15.70 -18.55 -12.09
C LEU A 268 16.79 -17.66 -12.72
N VAL A 269 16.67 -16.33 -12.58
CA VAL A 269 17.68 -15.39 -13.09
C VAL A 269 19.05 -15.57 -12.41
N ASN A 270 19.05 -16.06 -11.18
CA ASN A 270 20.21 -16.09 -10.30
C ASN A 270 20.85 -17.49 -10.18
N VAL A 271 20.18 -18.55 -10.62
CA VAL A 271 20.68 -19.95 -10.52
C VAL A 271 21.81 -20.28 -11.50
N ASN A 272 21.97 -19.49 -12.58
CA ASN A 272 22.93 -19.79 -13.64
C ASN A 272 24.41 -19.50 -13.29
N ASP A 273 24.74 -19.08 -12.06
CA ASP A 273 26.13 -18.95 -11.61
C ASP A 273 26.58 -20.21 -10.84
N PRO A 274 27.36 -21.11 -11.46
CA PRO A 274 27.81 -22.35 -10.82
C PRO A 274 28.74 -22.12 -9.62
N LYS A 275 29.27 -20.91 -9.43
CA LYS A 275 30.09 -20.53 -8.27
C LYS A 275 29.27 -19.99 -7.10
N GLY A 276 27.95 -19.97 -7.22
CA GLY A 276 27.03 -19.41 -6.24
C GLY A 276 26.82 -17.89 -6.43
N LEU A 277 25.73 -17.39 -5.87
CA LEU A 277 25.27 -16.04 -6.14
C LEU A 277 26.14 -14.97 -5.49
N ARG A 278 26.80 -14.14 -6.30
CA ARG A 278 27.56 -12.99 -5.80
C ARG A 278 26.60 -11.93 -5.25
N ILE A 279 26.33 -11.99 -3.95
CA ILE A 279 25.71 -10.87 -3.24
C ILE A 279 26.77 -9.78 -3.13
N SER A 280 26.40 -8.57 -3.53
CA SER A 280 27.26 -7.39 -3.44
C SER A 280 28.00 -7.36 -2.11
N SER A 281 29.32 -7.11 -2.14
CA SER A 281 30.17 -7.04 -0.95
C SER A 281 29.73 -5.96 0.05
N THR A 282 28.86 -5.03 -0.38
CA THR A 282 28.18 -4.04 0.47
C THR A 282 27.39 -4.67 1.62
N PHE A 283 27.04 -5.95 1.55
CA PHE A 283 26.19 -6.63 2.52
C PHE A 283 26.91 -7.69 3.39
N GLY A 284 28.24 -7.79 3.33
CA GLY A 284 29.05 -8.61 4.23
C GLY A 284 29.01 -10.13 4.01
N ILE A 285 28.23 -10.61 3.04
CA ILE A 285 28.19 -12.03 2.61
C ILE A 285 28.43 -12.05 1.12
N SER A 286 29.52 -12.69 0.67
CA SER A 286 29.95 -12.65 -0.72
C SER A 286 29.22 -13.66 -1.61
N ARG A 287 28.77 -14.80 -1.04
CA ARG A 287 28.08 -15.87 -1.76
C ARG A 287 27.08 -16.61 -0.88
N LEU A 288 25.91 -16.91 -1.42
CA LEU A 288 24.96 -17.86 -0.83
C LEU A 288 25.01 -19.19 -1.61
N SER A 289 24.97 -20.30 -0.89
CA SER A 289 24.92 -21.62 -1.51
C SER A 289 23.56 -21.87 -2.15
N VAL A 290 23.52 -22.72 -3.18
CA VAL A 290 22.29 -23.17 -3.85
C VAL A 290 21.33 -23.80 -2.83
N GLY A 291 21.87 -24.52 -1.84
CA GLY A 291 21.10 -25.10 -0.73
C GLY A 291 20.34 -24.05 0.08
N VAL A 292 20.99 -22.94 0.48
CA VAL A 292 20.31 -21.87 1.22
C VAL A 292 19.19 -21.27 0.37
N PHE A 293 19.43 -21.03 -0.92
CA PHE A 293 18.39 -20.55 -1.83
C PHE A 293 17.21 -21.52 -1.98
N ALA A 294 17.47 -22.82 -2.11
CA ALA A 294 16.42 -23.84 -2.15
C ALA A 294 15.61 -23.85 -0.85
N THR A 295 16.25 -23.75 0.32
CA THR A 295 15.53 -23.67 1.60
C THR A 295 14.64 -22.44 1.71
N LEU A 296 15.10 -21.28 1.21
CA LEU A 296 14.29 -20.05 1.19
C LEU A 296 13.10 -20.20 0.25
N LEU A 297 13.29 -20.81 -0.93
CA LEU A 297 12.20 -21.10 -1.87
C LEU A 297 11.16 -22.04 -1.21
N THR A 298 11.60 -23.13 -0.59
CA THR A 298 10.72 -24.07 0.12
C THR A 298 9.96 -23.37 1.25
N LEU A 299 10.61 -22.49 2.02
CA LEU A 299 9.97 -21.72 3.08
C LEU A 299 8.89 -20.78 2.52
N THR A 300 9.15 -20.13 1.38
CA THR A 300 8.15 -19.28 0.71
C THR A 300 6.97 -20.09 0.17
N LEU A 301 7.22 -21.22 -0.48
CA LEU A 301 6.15 -22.14 -0.93
C LEU A 301 5.36 -22.68 0.25
N GLY A 302 6.00 -22.96 1.37
CA GLY A 302 5.34 -23.34 2.63
C GLY A 302 4.41 -22.25 3.13
N MET A 303 4.81 -20.98 3.12
CA MET A 303 3.94 -19.86 3.48
C MET A 303 2.76 -19.69 2.50
N PHE A 304 2.99 -19.90 1.20
CA PHE A 304 1.90 -19.90 0.20
C PHE A 304 0.91 -21.04 0.44
N GLY A 305 1.42 -22.24 0.68
CA GLY A 305 0.60 -23.42 1.00
C GLY A 305 -0.18 -23.23 2.29
N LEU A 306 0.44 -22.65 3.32
CA LEU A 306 -0.22 -22.30 4.58
C LEU A 306 -1.34 -21.28 4.36
N PHE A 307 -1.09 -20.25 3.55
CA PHE A 307 -2.11 -19.28 3.16
C PHE A 307 -3.29 -19.98 2.47
N ASN A 308 -3.04 -20.76 1.42
CA ASN A 308 -4.08 -21.48 0.68
C ASN A 308 -4.85 -22.47 1.56
N LEU A 309 -4.15 -23.20 2.43
CA LEU A 309 -4.78 -24.08 3.41
C LEU A 309 -5.69 -23.29 4.36
N SER A 310 -5.24 -22.13 4.86
CA SER A 310 -6.05 -21.28 5.73
C SER A 310 -7.32 -20.77 5.04
N VAL A 311 -7.22 -20.39 3.76
CA VAL A 311 -8.37 -19.95 2.94
C VAL A 311 -9.34 -21.11 2.70
N TYR A 312 -8.83 -22.29 2.35
CA TYR A 312 -9.64 -23.50 2.20
C TYR A 312 -10.38 -23.85 3.50
N LEU A 313 -9.67 -23.87 4.63
CA LEU A 313 -10.26 -24.15 5.93
C LEU A 313 -11.27 -23.09 6.37
N TYR A 314 -11.07 -21.82 6.01
CA TYR A 314 -12.02 -20.74 6.24
C TYR A 314 -13.37 -21.00 5.54
N PHE A 315 -13.34 -21.42 4.26
CA PHE A 315 -14.56 -21.70 3.50
C PHE A 315 -15.21 -23.04 3.88
N LYS A 316 -14.42 -24.03 4.34
CA LYS A 316 -14.92 -25.34 4.78
C LYS A 316 -15.51 -25.32 6.21
N SER A 317 -14.95 -24.49 7.09
CA SER A 317 -15.33 -24.48 8.51
C SER A 317 -16.74 -23.95 8.71
N LYS A 318 -17.61 -24.77 9.33
CA LYS A 318 -18.95 -24.37 9.76
C LYS A 318 -18.98 -23.75 11.16
N THR A 319 -17.93 -23.96 11.97
CA THR A 319 -17.84 -23.41 13.33
C THR A 319 -17.37 -21.94 13.29
N PRO A 320 -18.12 -20.98 13.87
CA PRO A 320 -17.82 -19.55 13.74
C PRO A 320 -16.46 -19.16 14.35
N GLY A 321 -16.10 -19.71 15.52
CA GLY A 321 -14.82 -19.42 16.17
C GLY A 321 -13.61 -19.87 15.35
N LYS A 322 -13.64 -21.11 14.83
CA LYS A 322 -12.57 -21.63 13.95
C LYS A 322 -12.49 -20.86 12.65
N GLN A 323 -13.65 -20.56 12.04
CA GLN A 323 -13.71 -19.75 10.83
C GLN A 323 -13.08 -18.37 11.03
N GLN A 324 -13.37 -17.71 12.15
CA GLN A 324 -12.77 -16.41 12.48
C GLN A 324 -11.25 -16.51 12.71
N SER A 325 -10.77 -17.58 13.34
CA SER A 325 -9.33 -17.82 13.50
C SER A 325 -8.61 -17.98 12.16
N TYR A 326 -9.17 -18.78 11.23
CA TYR A 326 -8.59 -18.94 9.90
C TYR A 326 -8.61 -17.64 9.11
N LEU A 327 -9.69 -16.86 9.24
CA LEU A 327 -9.78 -15.53 8.64
C LEU A 327 -8.65 -14.60 9.13
N TYR A 328 -8.38 -14.56 10.44
CA TYR A 328 -7.30 -13.74 10.99
C TYR A 328 -5.93 -14.23 10.54
N LEU A 329 -5.72 -15.54 10.48
CA LEU A 329 -4.48 -16.11 9.96
C LEU A 329 -4.24 -15.72 8.49
N SER A 330 -5.23 -15.94 7.61
CA SER A 330 -5.14 -15.58 6.19
C SER A 330 -4.88 -14.08 6.02
N LEU A 331 -5.61 -13.24 6.75
CA LEU A 331 -5.44 -11.78 6.70
C LEU A 331 -4.04 -11.38 7.17
N THR A 332 -3.53 -11.99 8.24
CA THR A 332 -2.19 -11.69 8.78
C THR A 332 -1.10 -12.06 7.78
N ILE A 333 -1.13 -13.30 7.27
CA ILE A 333 -0.16 -13.76 6.26
C ILE A 333 -0.14 -12.81 5.08
N PHE A 334 -1.33 -12.50 4.56
CA PHE A 334 -1.47 -11.61 3.43
C PHE A 334 -0.96 -10.19 3.72
N LEU A 335 -1.36 -9.54 4.83
CA LEU A 335 -0.96 -8.16 5.12
C LEU A 335 0.55 -8.03 5.31
N VAL A 336 1.20 -9.02 5.93
CA VAL A 336 2.66 -9.04 6.10
C VAL A 336 3.35 -9.16 4.74
N ILE A 337 2.98 -10.16 3.93
CA ILE A 337 3.60 -10.37 2.61
C ILE A 337 3.33 -9.16 1.72
N PHE A 338 2.09 -8.67 1.67
CA PHE A 338 1.70 -7.48 0.92
C PHE A 338 2.57 -6.27 1.27
N THR A 339 2.75 -6.00 2.56
CA THR A 339 3.56 -4.88 3.03
C THR A 339 5.02 -5.04 2.62
N ILE A 340 5.60 -6.22 2.81
CA ILE A 340 7.00 -6.49 2.51
C ILE A 340 7.27 -6.46 1.01
N VAL A 341 6.39 -7.02 0.18
CA VAL A 341 6.51 -7.00 -1.28
C VAL A 341 6.48 -5.56 -1.78
N LEU A 342 5.49 -4.77 -1.37
CA LEU A 342 5.38 -3.38 -1.82
C LEU A 342 6.54 -2.52 -1.31
N ALA A 343 6.78 -2.52 0.00
CA ALA A 343 7.73 -1.62 0.64
C ALA A 343 9.19 -2.00 0.36
N ARG A 344 9.51 -3.30 0.41
CA ARG A 344 10.89 -3.77 0.36
C ARG A 344 11.29 -4.35 -0.98
N TRP A 345 10.44 -5.15 -1.62
CA TRP A 345 10.84 -5.85 -2.85
C TRP A 345 10.70 -4.95 -4.06
N ILE A 346 9.59 -4.22 -4.16
CA ILE A 346 9.32 -3.32 -5.29
C ILE A 346 9.97 -1.97 -5.05
N TRP A 347 9.60 -1.29 -3.96
CA TRP A 347 10.00 0.09 -3.76
C TRP A 347 11.40 0.24 -3.18
N GLY A 348 11.81 -0.67 -2.28
CA GLY A 348 13.11 -0.64 -1.60
C GLY A 348 14.32 -0.44 -2.54
N PRO A 349 14.47 -1.21 -3.63
CA PRO A 349 15.59 -1.06 -4.55
C PRO A 349 15.56 0.27 -5.31
N ILE A 350 14.36 0.76 -5.67
CA ILE A 350 14.17 2.05 -6.34
C ILE A 350 14.64 3.17 -5.41
N ALA A 351 14.16 3.17 -4.18
CA ALA A 351 14.52 4.17 -3.18
C ALA A 351 16.04 4.15 -2.88
N PHE A 352 16.63 2.95 -2.79
CA PHE A 352 18.08 2.81 -2.56
C PHE A 352 18.91 3.35 -3.73
N ILE A 353 18.55 3.02 -4.97
CA ILE A 353 19.28 3.48 -6.15
C ILE A 353 19.21 5.01 -6.27
N GLN A 354 18.03 5.60 -6.05
CA GLN A 354 17.87 7.05 -6.03
C GLN A 354 18.69 7.72 -4.93
N TYR A 355 18.64 7.16 -3.72
CA TYR A 355 19.43 7.62 -2.58
C TYR A 355 20.94 7.56 -2.89
N ALA A 356 21.43 6.43 -3.41
CA ALA A 356 22.83 6.23 -3.73
C ALA A 356 23.31 7.19 -4.82
N ASN A 357 22.48 7.46 -5.83
CA ASN A 357 22.83 8.38 -6.89
C ASN A 357 22.90 9.83 -6.38
N ARG A 358 21.97 10.23 -5.52
CA ARG A 358 21.90 11.60 -5.01
C ARG A 358 22.96 11.91 -3.95
N TYR A 359 23.11 11.04 -2.96
CA TYR A 359 23.90 11.34 -1.76
C TYR A 359 25.24 10.60 -1.69
N LEU A 360 25.39 9.47 -2.40
CA LEU A 360 26.65 8.72 -2.43
C LEU A 360 27.45 8.95 -3.72
N GLY A 361 27.02 9.87 -4.58
CA GLY A 361 27.67 10.20 -5.85
C GLY A 361 27.76 9.03 -6.83
N ARG A 362 26.86 8.05 -6.73
CA ARG A 362 26.82 6.90 -7.65
C ARG A 362 26.08 7.29 -8.94
N SER A 363 26.38 6.58 -10.01
CA SER A 363 25.72 6.72 -11.31
C SER A 363 25.05 5.41 -11.71
N TYR A 364 24.30 4.83 -10.78
CA TYR A 364 23.58 3.59 -11.00
C TYR A 364 22.41 3.81 -11.94
N ASN A 365 22.42 3.10 -13.06
CA ASN A 365 21.24 2.92 -13.88
C ASN A 365 20.26 1.99 -13.14
N LEU A 366 18.99 2.39 -13.07
CA LEU A 366 17.95 1.64 -12.37
C LEU A 366 17.84 0.22 -12.95
N GLN A 367 17.78 0.08 -14.27
CA GLN A 367 17.56 -1.22 -14.93
C GLN A 367 18.63 -2.25 -14.55
N ASP A 368 19.89 -1.82 -14.63
CA ASP A 368 21.04 -2.72 -14.47
C ASP A 368 21.27 -3.09 -13.01
N ARG A 369 20.92 -2.20 -12.08
CA ARG A 369 21.19 -2.37 -10.65
C ARG A 369 19.99 -2.86 -9.85
N TYR A 370 18.77 -2.74 -10.38
CA TYR A 370 17.55 -3.07 -9.64
C TYR A 370 17.57 -4.52 -9.12
N VAL A 371 17.80 -5.51 -10.00
CA VAL A 371 17.79 -6.93 -9.61
C VAL A 371 18.91 -7.25 -8.62
N ILE A 372 20.09 -6.65 -8.79
CA ILE A 372 21.25 -6.83 -7.92
C ILE A 372 20.96 -6.31 -6.49
N VAL A 373 20.31 -5.15 -6.38
CA VAL A 373 19.92 -4.56 -5.09
C VAL A 373 18.72 -5.29 -4.47
N MET A 374 17.75 -5.67 -5.29
CA MET A 374 16.52 -6.34 -4.86
C MET A 374 16.79 -7.72 -4.25
N THR A 375 17.66 -8.52 -4.89
CA THR A 375 17.93 -9.90 -4.49
C THR A 375 18.28 -10.06 -3.00
N PRO A 376 19.29 -9.37 -2.44
CA PRO A 376 19.60 -9.51 -1.01
C PRO A 376 18.47 -9.01 -0.09
N ILE A 377 17.71 -7.99 -0.51
CA ILE A 377 16.57 -7.47 0.26
C ILE A 377 15.47 -8.54 0.36
N VAL A 378 15.16 -9.18 -0.77
CA VAL A 378 14.16 -10.25 -0.85
C VAL A 378 14.54 -11.41 0.07
N LEU A 379 15.78 -11.89 -0.01
CA LEU A 379 16.24 -13.05 0.76
C LEU A 379 16.19 -12.82 2.27
N ARG A 380 16.67 -11.66 2.74
CA ARG A 380 16.56 -11.29 4.16
C ARG A 380 15.11 -11.18 4.61
N SER A 381 14.25 -10.66 3.72
CA SER A 381 12.83 -10.52 4.04
C SER A 381 12.14 -11.87 4.17
N VAL A 382 12.48 -12.85 3.34
CA VAL A 382 11.91 -14.21 3.40
C VAL A 382 12.14 -14.87 4.76
N ILE A 383 13.33 -14.70 5.34
CA ILE A 383 13.66 -15.21 6.69
C ILE A 383 12.82 -14.50 7.76
N ALA A 384 12.57 -13.20 7.59
CA ALA A 384 11.82 -12.40 8.55
C ALA A 384 10.29 -12.63 8.48
N LEU A 385 9.75 -13.05 7.33
CA LEU A 385 8.31 -13.21 7.11
C LEU A 385 7.61 -14.12 8.15
N PRO A 386 8.10 -15.35 8.45
CA PRO A 386 7.48 -16.21 9.45
C PRO A 386 7.38 -15.56 10.84
N ILE A 387 8.43 -14.84 11.23
CA ILE A 387 8.48 -14.16 12.53
C ILE A 387 7.41 -13.06 12.58
N TYR A 388 7.30 -12.26 11.51
CA TYR A 388 6.30 -11.19 11.42
C TYR A 388 4.88 -11.74 11.41
N ILE A 389 4.64 -12.82 10.67
CA ILE A 389 3.34 -13.50 10.62
C ILE A 389 2.98 -14.03 12.01
N LEU A 390 3.92 -14.69 12.70
CA LEU A 390 3.68 -15.25 14.03
C LEU A 390 3.33 -14.15 15.03
N VAL A 391 4.18 -13.11 15.13
CA VAL A 391 3.97 -11.98 16.05
C VAL A 391 2.63 -11.31 15.78
N LEU A 392 2.36 -10.99 14.52
CA LEU A 392 1.14 -10.27 14.15
C LEU A 392 -0.11 -11.14 14.31
N ASN A 393 -0.03 -12.47 14.10
CA ASN A 393 -1.16 -13.38 14.28
C ASN A 393 -1.55 -13.54 15.77
N ILE A 394 -0.59 -13.44 16.68
CA ILE A 394 -0.86 -13.40 18.13
C ILE A 394 -1.53 -12.07 18.51
N ILE A 395 -1.03 -10.97 17.95
CA ILE A 395 -1.46 -9.61 18.31
C ILE A 395 -2.84 -9.28 17.72
N ILE A 396 -3.09 -9.58 16.43
CA ILE A 396 -4.28 -9.14 15.69
C ILE A 396 -5.62 -9.49 16.37
N PRO A 397 -5.86 -10.72 16.86
CA PRO A 397 -7.10 -11.07 17.55
C PRO A 397 -7.35 -10.20 18.79
N VAL A 398 -6.27 -9.93 19.55
CA VAL A 398 -6.31 -9.04 20.72
C VAL A 398 -6.66 -7.62 20.29
N LEU A 399 -6.02 -7.12 19.21
CA LEU A 399 -6.30 -5.77 18.70
C LEU A 399 -7.75 -5.61 18.25
N PHE A 400 -8.30 -6.59 17.52
CA PHE A 400 -9.70 -6.54 17.07
C PHE A 400 -10.67 -6.58 18.26
N LYS A 401 -10.37 -7.35 19.30
CA LYS A 401 -11.18 -7.39 20.53
C LYS A 401 -11.13 -6.06 21.26
N LEU A 402 -9.94 -5.48 21.46
CA LEU A 402 -9.76 -4.17 22.10
C LEU A 402 -10.49 -3.07 21.33
N LYS A 403 -10.32 -3.02 20.01
CA LYS A 403 -11.02 -2.06 19.16
C LYS A 403 -12.53 -2.21 19.26
N LYS A 404 -13.05 -3.44 19.34
CA LYS A 404 -14.49 -3.67 19.51
C LYS A 404 -15.00 -3.18 20.86
N THR A 405 -14.28 -3.43 21.95
CA THR A 405 -14.67 -2.99 23.28
C THR A 405 -14.68 -1.48 23.40
N ILE A 406 -13.66 -0.82 22.83
CA ILE A 406 -13.43 0.61 23.05
C ILE A 406 -14.20 1.49 22.05
N VAL A 407 -14.31 1.08 20.78
CA VAL A 407 -15.09 1.87 19.79
C VAL A 407 -16.59 1.81 20.07
N ARG A 408 -17.07 0.73 20.69
CA ARG A 408 -18.50 0.54 20.99
C ARG A 408 -19.00 1.37 22.18
N SER A 409 -18.12 1.91 23.04
CA SER A 409 -18.50 2.84 24.11
C SER A 409 -18.70 4.26 23.59
N ASP A 410 -17.89 4.69 22.61
CA ASP A 410 -17.82 6.11 22.23
C ASP A 410 -18.65 6.44 20.98
N TYR A 411 -18.97 5.43 20.17
CA TYR A 411 -19.76 5.61 18.96
C TYR A 411 -20.80 4.48 18.88
N LYS A 412 -22.09 4.84 19.00
CA LYS A 412 -23.23 3.98 18.61
C LYS A 412 -23.22 3.76 17.08
N ILE A 413 -22.18 3.11 16.56
CA ILE A 413 -22.13 2.61 15.19
C ILE A 413 -22.25 1.10 15.30
N THR A 414 -23.43 0.61 14.94
CA THR A 414 -23.77 -0.80 14.82
C THR A 414 -22.89 -1.46 13.77
N TYR A 415 -22.32 -2.61 14.12
CA TYR A 415 -21.42 -3.43 13.30
C TYR A 415 -22.14 -4.11 12.14
#